data_AF-A0A8T3X9X2-F1
#
_entry.id   AF-A0A8T3X9X2-F1
#
_cell.length_a   1.000
_cell.length_b   1.000
_cell.length_c   1.000
_cell.angle_alpha   90.00
_cell.angle_beta   90.00
_cell.angle_gamma   90.00
#
_symmetry.space_group_name_H-M   'P 1'
#
loop_
_entity.id
_entity.type
_entity.pdbx_description
1 polymer ?
#
loop_
_entity_poly.entity_id
_entity_poly.type
_entity_poly.pdbx_seq_one_letter_code
_entity_poly.pdbx_strand_id
1 'polypeptide(L)'
;MKISYILVIAVILIAGCVQEEAPVNEVSIPGHAEVYTFSNDIRDAIKVNATEPAEMRKMFYKGQMNVVFDGSSQQDNAYFTVVMSNIMAKVPTYLAYEGVFIKFQPYYFIGDTWYDKNGNEIEKPDFGGPVLWLKGPATGAEETSVKLENATIILQGTSYKELTLAADKLALVAMKVDRI
;
A
#
# COMPACT_ATOMS: atom_id res chain seq x y z
N MET A 1 57.08 -35.58 27.18
CA MET A 1 57.61 -34.71 26.11
C MET A 1 56.88 -35.07 24.83
N LYS A 2 56.20 -34.09 24.18
CA LYS A 2 55.70 -34.15 22.77
C LYS A 2 54.51 -35.11 22.53
N ILE A 3 53.44 -34.80 21.81
CA ILE A 3 53.05 -33.69 20.91
C ILE A 3 51.51 -33.57 21.01
N SER A 4 51.01 -32.34 21.21
CA SER A 4 49.59 -32.02 21.10
C SER A 4 49.20 -31.97 19.61
N TYR A 5 48.25 -32.80 19.19
CA TYR A 5 47.61 -32.67 17.88
C TYR A 5 46.50 -31.62 17.98
N ILE A 6 46.82 -30.37 17.63
CA ILE A 6 45.82 -29.33 17.39
C ILE A 6 45.19 -29.65 16.03
N LEU A 7 43.97 -30.17 16.05
CA LEU A 7 43.16 -30.42 14.87
C LEU A 7 42.58 -29.06 14.41
N VAL A 8 43.24 -28.42 13.44
CA VAL A 8 42.76 -27.19 12.82
C VAL A 8 41.66 -27.56 11.82
N ILE A 9 40.41 -27.46 12.25
CA ILE A 9 39.25 -27.52 11.35
C ILE A 9 39.17 -26.14 10.68
N ALA A 10 39.69 -26.05 9.46
CA ALA A 10 39.44 -24.92 8.58
C ALA A 10 37.96 -24.94 8.18
N VAL A 11 37.13 -24.18 8.90
CA VAL A 11 35.77 -23.86 8.46
C VAL A 11 35.90 -22.93 7.26
N ILE A 12 35.84 -23.49 6.06
CA ILE A 12 35.63 -22.72 4.83
C ILE A 12 34.20 -22.20 4.94
N LEU A 13 34.05 -20.99 5.49
CA LEU A 13 32.86 -20.18 5.29
C LEU A 13 32.81 -19.90 3.79
N ILE A 14 32.07 -20.72 3.06
CA ILE A 14 31.59 -20.36 1.73
C ILE A 14 30.72 -19.15 2.00
N ALA A 15 31.32 -17.96 1.92
CA ALA A 15 30.62 -16.73 1.67
C ALA A 15 29.97 -16.92 0.30
N GLY A 16 28.85 -17.66 0.28
CA GLY A 16 27.90 -17.55 -0.79
C GLY A 16 27.51 -16.09 -0.79
N CYS A 17 28.02 -15.34 -1.75
CA CYS A 17 27.30 -14.19 -2.25
C CYS A 17 25.94 -14.75 -2.66
N VAL A 18 24.99 -14.75 -1.73
CA VAL A 18 23.57 -14.83 -2.05
C VAL A 18 23.38 -13.61 -2.92
N GLN A 19 23.40 -13.82 -4.22
CA GLN A 19 23.20 -12.76 -5.19
C GLN A 19 21.76 -12.33 -4.97
N GLU A 20 21.59 -11.22 -4.25
CA GLU A 20 20.29 -10.65 -3.95
C GLU A 20 19.59 -10.44 -5.29
N GLU A 21 18.51 -11.18 -5.52
CA GLU A 21 17.79 -11.12 -6.79
C GLU A 21 17.30 -9.70 -6.99
N ALA A 22 17.57 -9.13 -8.16
CA ALA A 22 17.15 -7.77 -8.50
C ALA A 22 15.65 -7.57 -8.21
N PRO A 23 15.25 -6.40 -7.68
CA PRO A 23 13.87 -6.18 -7.27
C PRO A 23 12.93 -6.23 -8.47
N VAL A 24 11.78 -6.89 -8.29
CA VAL A 24 10.73 -6.95 -9.32
C VAL A 24 9.75 -5.82 -9.04
N ASN A 25 9.87 -4.71 -9.78
CA ASN A 25 9.08 -3.50 -9.55
C ASN A 25 8.07 -3.21 -10.67
N GLU A 26 7.94 -4.06 -11.68
CA GLU A 26 7.09 -3.82 -12.83
C GLU A 26 6.10 -4.97 -13.04
N VAL A 27 4.87 -4.65 -13.39
CA VAL A 27 3.86 -5.62 -13.84
C VAL A 27 3.30 -5.22 -15.18
N SER A 28 3.27 -6.18 -16.11
CA SER A 28 2.48 -6.09 -17.34
C SER A 28 1.20 -6.91 -17.20
N ILE A 29 0.05 -6.31 -17.45
CA ILE A 29 -1.26 -6.99 -17.40
C ILE A 29 -1.69 -7.35 -18.83
N PRO A 30 -2.02 -8.62 -19.13
CA PRO A 30 -2.53 -8.99 -20.45
C PRO A 30 -3.76 -8.16 -20.85
N GLY A 31 -3.72 -7.56 -22.04
CA GLY A 31 -4.78 -6.68 -22.54
C GLY A 31 -4.64 -5.21 -22.14
N HIS A 32 -3.67 -4.86 -21.29
CA HIS A 32 -3.31 -3.48 -20.99
C HIS A 32 -2.04 -3.12 -21.76
N ALA A 33 -1.98 -1.92 -22.34
CA ALA A 33 -0.77 -1.45 -23.01
C ALA A 33 0.26 -0.87 -22.02
N GLU A 34 -0.16 -0.56 -20.79
CA GLU A 34 0.66 0.08 -19.78
C GLU A 34 1.50 -0.94 -18.99
N VAL A 35 2.75 -0.57 -18.68
CA VAL A 35 3.56 -1.26 -17.68
C VAL A 35 3.44 -0.51 -16.36
N TYR A 36 3.01 -1.19 -15.31
CA TYR A 36 2.78 -0.58 -14.01
C TYR A 36 4.04 -0.69 -13.14
N THR A 37 4.68 0.44 -12.84
CA THR A 37 5.86 0.50 -11.96
C THR A 37 5.48 0.75 -10.51
N PHE A 38 5.89 -0.14 -9.61
CA PHE A 38 5.67 -0.11 -8.16
C PHE A 38 6.87 0.54 -7.43
N SER A 39 6.60 1.13 -6.27
CA SER A 39 7.65 1.79 -5.49
C SER A 39 8.52 0.82 -4.72
N ASN A 40 8.00 -0.37 -4.45
CA ASN A 40 8.68 -1.45 -3.75
C ASN A 40 8.73 -2.72 -4.61
N ASP A 41 9.57 -3.66 -4.19
CA ASP A 41 9.57 -5.01 -4.74
C ASP A 41 8.17 -5.62 -4.55
N ILE A 42 7.55 -6.00 -5.66
CA ILE A 42 6.20 -6.58 -5.70
C ILE A 42 6.15 -7.86 -4.87
N ARG A 43 7.27 -8.61 -4.77
CA ARG A 43 7.36 -9.82 -3.97
C ARG A 43 7.19 -9.54 -2.49
N ASP A 44 7.58 -8.35 -2.04
CA ASP A 44 7.36 -7.90 -0.66
C ASP A 44 5.98 -7.30 -0.48
N ALA A 45 5.52 -6.48 -1.44
CA ALA A 45 4.18 -5.91 -1.40
C ALA A 45 3.09 -6.99 -1.35
N ILE A 46 3.21 -8.09 -2.11
CA ILE A 46 2.23 -9.20 -2.10
C ILE A 46 2.13 -9.86 -0.72
N LYS A 47 3.20 -9.90 0.07
CA LYS A 47 3.21 -10.49 1.42
C LYS A 47 2.46 -9.64 2.44
N VAL A 48 2.23 -8.36 2.17
CA VAL A 48 1.43 -7.50 3.05
C VAL A 48 0.02 -8.08 3.17
N ASN A 49 -0.46 -8.18 4.42
CA ASN A 49 -1.75 -8.76 4.73
C ASN A 49 -2.88 -7.92 4.09
N ALA A 50 -3.80 -8.60 3.41
CA ALA A 50 -5.00 -7.99 2.84
C ALA A 50 -6.25 -8.81 3.20
N THR A 51 -7.22 -8.20 3.89
CA THR A 51 -8.46 -8.93 4.26
C THR A 51 -9.52 -8.79 3.17
N GLU A 52 -10.08 -9.92 2.71
CA GLU A 52 -11.14 -9.92 1.69
C GLU A 52 -10.80 -9.16 0.39
N PRO A 53 -9.68 -9.49 -0.29
CA PRO A 53 -9.23 -8.76 -1.48
C PRO A 53 -10.28 -8.73 -2.61
N ALA A 54 -11.13 -9.75 -2.71
CA ALA A 54 -12.22 -9.77 -3.69
C ALA A 54 -13.31 -8.72 -3.41
N GLU A 55 -13.67 -8.51 -2.14
CA GLU A 55 -14.66 -7.50 -1.76
C GLU A 55 -14.07 -6.09 -1.86
N MET A 56 -12.81 -5.89 -1.45
CA MET A 56 -12.09 -4.63 -1.69
C MET A 56 -12.08 -4.24 -3.17
N ARG A 57 -11.84 -5.19 -4.08
CA ARG A 57 -11.92 -4.91 -5.52
C ARG A 57 -13.28 -4.34 -5.92
N LYS A 58 -14.38 -4.93 -5.45
CA LYS A 58 -15.74 -4.46 -5.77
C LYS A 58 -15.97 -3.01 -5.34
N MET A 59 -15.28 -2.53 -4.31
CA MET A 59 -15.34 -1.13 -3.88
C MET A 59 -14.79 -0.18 -4.95
N PHE A 60 -13.67 -0.53 -5.61
CA PHE A 60 -13.12 0.27 -6.70
C PHE A 60 -14.06 0.35 -7.91
N TYR A 61 -14.82 -0.73 -8.18
CA TYR A 61 -15.78 -0.78 -9.28
C TYR A 61 -17.05 0.09 -9.05
N LYS A 62 -17.20 0.73 -7.89
CA LYS A 62 -18.31 1.67 -7.62
C LYS A 62 -18.14 3.03 -8.30
N GLY A 63 -16.97 3.32 -8.88
CA GLY A 63 -16.70 4.56 -9.62
C GLY A 63 -16.38 5.79 -8.75
N GLN A 64 -16.52 5.70 -7.43
CA GLN A 64 -16.06 6.70 -6.48
C GLN A 64 -15.51 6.04 -5.22
N MET A 65 -14.42 6.60 -4.69
CA MET A 65 -13.82 6.24 -3.41
C MET A 65 -13.61 7.52 -2.59
N ASN A 66 -14.17 7.56 -1.38
CA ASN A 66 -13.87 8.63 -0.44
C ASN A 66 -12.54 8.31 0.24
N VAL A 67 -11.62 9.26 0.28
CA VAL A 67 -10.28 9.06 0.86
C VAL A 67 -10.16 9.90 2.10
N VAL A 68 -9.96 9.26 3.25
CA VAL A 68 -9.81 9.94 4.53
C VAL A 68 -8.34 9.99 4.91
N PHE A 69 -7.84 11.21 5.13
CA PHE A 69 -6.52 11.50 5.66
C PHE A 69 -6.66 11.90 7.13
N ASP A 70 -5.97 11.22 8.04
CA ASP A 70 -5.80 11.75 9.39
C ASP A 70 -4.74 12.86 9.36
N GLY A 71 -5.20 14.10 9.42
CA GLY A 71 -4.37 15.28 9.24
C GLY A 71 -3.61 15.72 10.48
N SER A 72 -3.68 14.97 11.59
CA SER A 72 -3.07 15.34 12.87
C SER A 72 -1.53 15.33 12.88
N SER A 73 -0.87 14.67 11.89
CA SER A 73 0.59 14.65 11.74
C SER A 73 1.03 15.19 10.38
N GLN A 74 1.85 16.25 10.38
CA GLN A 74 2.41 16.81 9.16
C GLN A 74 3.29 15.81 8.39
N GLN A 75 4.01 14.95 9.12
CA GLN A 75 4.87 13.93 8.54
C GLN A 75 4.03 12.86 7.81
N ASP A 76 2.97 12.37 8.44
CA ASP A 76 2.10 11.36 7.84
C ASP A 76 1.34 11.94 6.64
N ASN A 77 0.92 13.21 6.71
CA ASN A 77 0.31 13.91 5.57
C ASN A 77 1.22 13.94 4.33
N ALA A 78 2.53 14.14 4.52
CA ALA A 78 3.49 14.06 3.43
C ALA A 78 3.57 12.64 2.87
N TYR A 79 3.55 11.61 3.72
CA TYR A 79 3.56 10.22 3.30
C TYR A 79 2.28 9.84 2.54
N PHE A 80 1.11 10.26 3.03
CA PHE A 80 -0.18 10.02 2.39
C PHE A 80 -0.27 10.65 1.00
N THR A 81 0.35 11.82 0.81
CA THR A 81 0.43 12.46 -0.51
C THR A 81 1.17 11.56 -1.51
N VAL A 82 2.30 10.96 -1.11
CA VAL A 82 3.07 10.03 -1.95
C VAL A 82 2.28 8.75 -2.22
N VAL A 83 1.70 8.16 -1.17
CA VAL A 83 0.85 6.96 -1.28
C VAL A 83 -0.31 7.18 -2.24
N MET A 84 -1.03 8.28 -2.11
CA MET A 84 -2.17 8.56 -2.98
C MET A 84 -1.75 8.90 -4.41
N SER A 85 -0.62 9.60 -4.60
CA SER A 85 -0.06 9.81 -5.95
C SER A 85 0.25 8.48 -6.62
N ASN A 86 0.83 7.53 -5.89
CA ASN A 86 1.14 6.19 -6.38
C ASN A 86 -0.11 5.38 -6.73
N ILE A 87 -1.17 5.47 -5.92
CA ILE A 87 -2.44 4.80 -6.19
C ILE A 87 -3.13 5.44 -7.40
N MET A 88 -3.18 6.77 -7.47
CA MET A 88 -3.84 7.53 -8.53
C MET A 88 -3.14 7.39 -9.89
N ALA A 89 -1.83 7.15 -9.92
CA ALA A 89 -1.12 6.86 -11.16
C ALA A 89 -1.47 5.49 -11.76
N LYS A 90 -1.87 4.53 -10.92
CA LYS A 90 -1.99 3.11 -11.29
C LYS A 90 -3.43 2.64 -11.40
N VAL A 91 -4.21 2.81 -10.33
CA VAL A 91 -5.53 2.20 -10.17
C VAL A 91 -6.55 2.77 -11.15
N PRO A 92 -6.70 4.10 -11.33
CA PRO A 92 -7.59 4.65 -12.35
C PRO A 92 -7.27 4.16 -13.75
N THR A 93 -5.98 4.13 -14.11
CA THR A 93 -5.52 3.66 -15.43
C THR A 93 -5.89 2.21 -15.65
N TYR A 94 -5.64 1.34 -14.67
CA TYR A 94 -6.07 -0.07 -14.73
C TYR A 94 -7.58 -0.20 -14.90
N LEU A 95 -8.37 0.48 -14.06
CA LEU A 95 -9.84 0.37 -14.12
C LEU A 95 -10.43 0.92 -15.42
N ALA A 96 -9.79 1.91 -16.04
CA ALA A 96 -10.24 2.47 -17.31
C ALA A 96 -10.20 1.42 -18.44
N TYR A 97 -9.18 0.55 -18.48
CA TYR A 97 -9.13 -0.60 -19.39
C TYR A 97 -10.25 -1.62 -19.10
N GLU A 98 -10.66 -1.74 -17.83
CA GLU A 98 -11.80 -2.55 -17.39
C GLU A 98 -13.16 -1.84 -17.60
N GLY A 99 -13.18 -0.67 -18.25
CA GLY A 99 -14.40 0.10 -18.54
C GLY A 99 -14.97 0.89 -17.35
N VAL A 100 -14.19 1.09 -16.28
CA VAL A 100 -14.61 1.81 -15.08
C VAL A 100 -13.74 3.04 -14.82
N PHE A 101 -14.40 4.18 -14.66
CA PHE A 101 -13.76 5.43 -14.25
C PHE A 101 -13.98 5.65 -12.76
N ILE A 102 -12.90 5.60 -11.99
CA ILE A 102 -12.94 5.89 -10.55
C ILE A 102 -12.55 7.35 -10.28
N LYS A 103 -13.21 7.97 -9.31
CA LYS A 103 -12.83 9.26 -8.73
C LYS A 103 -12.47 9.08 -7.26
N PHE A 104 -11.39 9.73 -6.83
CA PHE A 104 -11.01 9.82 -5.43
C PHE A 104 -11.44 11.17 -4.87
N GLN A 105 -12.24 11.17 -3.80
CA GLN A 105 -12.73 12.38 -3.15
C GLN A 105 -12.07 12.49 -1.77
N PRO A 106 -11.13 13.42 -1.56
CA PRO A 106 -10.40 13.53 -0.31
C PRO A 106 -11.23 14.24 0.76
N TYR A 107 -11.02 13.82 2.01
CA TYR A 107 -11.51 14.41 3.25
C TYR A 107 -10.39 14.36 4.29
N TYR A 108 -10.31 15.37 5.15
CA TYR A 108 -9.31 15.42 6.22
C TYR A 108 -10.01 15.36 7.57
N PHE A 109 -9.46 14.55 8.46
CA PHE A 109 -9.91 14.45 9.84
C PHE A 109 -8.76 14.88 10.75
N ILE A 110 -8.94 15.95 11.53
CA ILE A 110 -7.88 16.53 12.38
C ILE A 110 -8.45 16.71 13.79
N GLY A 111 -7.91 15.94 14.75
CA GLY A 111 -8.47 15.91 16.10
C GLY A 111 -9.87 15.32 16.07
N ASP A 112 -10.89 16.18 16.18
CA ASP A 112 -12.31 15.80 16.10
C ASP A 112 -13.06 16.56 14.98
N THR A 113 -12.34 17.31 14.15
CA THR A 113 -12.92 18.18 13.11
C THR A 113 -12.72 17.60 11.71
N TRP A 114 -13.73 17.74 10.86
CA TRP A 114 -13.70 17.29 9.46
C TRP A 114 -13.51 18.46 8.51
N TYR A 115 -12.75 18.23 7.44
CA TYR A 115 -12.54 19.20 6.37
C TYR A 115 -12.76 18.58 4.98
N ASP A 116 -13.30 19.38 4.07
CA ASP A 116 -13.41 19.02 2.66
C ASP A 116 -12.07 19.17 1.90
N LYS A 117 -12.08 18.84 0.61
CA LYS A 117 -10.90 18.98 -0.27
C LYS A 117 -10.37 20.40 -0.43
N ASN A 118 -11.16 21.42 -0.08
CA ASN A 118 -10.79 22.83 -0.17
C ASN A 118 -10.28 23.36 1.19
N GLY A 119 -10.29 22.53 2.24
CA GLY A 119 -9.92 22.91 3.60
C GLY A 119 -11.03 23.63 4.36
N ASN A 120 -12.28 23.58 3.88
CA ASN A 120 -13.42 24.10 4.64
C ASN A 120 -13.82 23.10 5.72
N GLU A 121 -14.06 23.58 6.93
CA GLU A 121 -14.64 22.78 8.00
C GLU A 121 -16.06 22.34 7.63
N ILE A 122 -16.37 21.07 7.87
CA ILE A 122 -17.66 20.45 7.58
C ILE A 122 -18.08 19.55 8.74
N GLU A 123 -19.37 19.21 8.81
CA GLU A 123 -19.81 18.09 9.64
C GLU A 123 -19.23 16.77 9.11
N LYS A 124 -19.17 15.74 9.98
CA LYS A 124 -18.72 14.40 9.59
C LYS A 124 -19.46 13.96 8.31
N PRO A 125 -18.76 13.68 7.20
CA PRO A 125 -19.39 13.29 5.96
C PRO A 125 -20.20 12.00 6.12
N ASP A 126 -21.42 11.99 5.57
CA ASP A 126 -22.02 10.72 5.15
C ASP A 126 -21.39 10.32 3.82
N PHE A 127 -20.44 9.39 3.88
CA PHE A 127 -19.64 9.01 2.72
C PHE A 127 -20.47 8.41 1.58
N GLY A 128 -21.67 7.88 1.87
CA GLY A 128 -22.61 7.35 0.87
C GLY A 128 -22.03 6.26 -0.06
N GLY A 129 -20.87 5.71 0.26
CA GLY A 129 -20.07 4.88 -0.64
C GLY A 129 -18.75 4.42 -0.01
N PRO A 130 -17.92 3.71 -0.79
CA PRO A 130 -16.65 3.18 -0.32
C PRO A 130 -15.73 4.22 0.32
N VAL A 131 -15.05 3.82 1.38
CA VAL A 131 -14.06 4.65 2.07
C VAL A 131 -12.70 3.96 2.03
N LEU A 132 -11.65 4.72 1.73
CA LEU A 132 -10.25 4.38 1.93
C LEU A 132 -9.72 5.28 3.04
N TRP A 133 -9.41 4.71 4.19
CA TRP A 133 -8.84 5.42 5.33
C TRP A 133 -7.34 5.15 5.42
N LEU A 134 -6.53 6.21 5.42
CA LEU A 134 -5.09 6.12 5.52
C LEU A 134 -4.64 6.31 6.97
N LYS A 135 -3.84 5.38 7.50
CA LYS A 135 -3.20 5.51 8.81
C LYS A 135 -1.69 5.36 8.68
N GLY A 136 -0.96 6.31 9.21
CA GLY A 136 0.49 6.36 9.23
C GLY A 136 1.05 6.16 10.63
N PRO A 137 2.39 6.21 10.76
CA PRO A 137 3.11 5.94 12.02
C PRO A 137 2.66 6.79 13.20
N ALA A 138 2.29 8.05 12.96
CA ALA A 138 1.87 9.00 13.98
C ALA A 138 0.35 9.16 14.08
N THR A 139 -0.41 8.49 13.22
CA THR A 139 -1.88 8.60 13.08
C THR A 139 -2.58 7.26 13.34
N GLY A 140 -1.97 6.44 14.20
CA GLY A 140 -2.58 5.23 14.74
C GLY A 140 -2.45 3.97 13.88
N ALA A 141 -1.43 3.88 13.01
CA ALA A 141 -1.05 2.61 12.41
C ALA A 141 -0.38 1.70 13.44
N GLU A 142 -0.92 0.49 13.61
CA GLU A 142 -0.38 -0.51 14.56
C GLU A 142 0.40 -1.62 13.84
N GLU A 143 0.19 -1.77 12.54
CA GLU A 143 0.79 -2.79 11.70
C GLU A 143 0.86 -2.33 10.23
N THR A 144 1.45 -3.17 9.38
CA THR A 144 1.42 -2.99 7.93
C THR A 144 0.35 -3.88 7.31
N SER A 145 -0.76 -3.28 6.84
CA SER A 145 -1.85 -4.05 6.27
C SER A 145 -2.80 -3.22 5.41
N VAL A 146 -3.64 -3.94 4.66
CA VAL A 146 -4.78 -3.41 3.93
C VAL A 146 -6.03 -4.18 4.39
N LYS A 147 -6.84 -3.60 5.28
CA LYS A 147 -7.98 -4.31 5.88
C LYS A 147 -9.30 -3.74 5.38
N LEU A 148 -10.24 -4.60 5.05
CA LEU A 148 -11.64 -4.23 4.91
C LEU A 148 -12.36 -4.36 6.26
N GLU A 149 -12.88 -3.24 6.76
CA GLU A 149 -13.64 -3.15 8.00
C GLU A 149 -14.89 -2.29 7.77
N ASN A 150 -16.09 -2.86 7.92
CA ASN A 150 -17.37 -2.14 7.77
C ASN A 150 -17.45 -1.27 6.50
N ALA A 151 -17.11 -1.85 5.33
CA ALA A 151 -17.05 -1.15 4.03
C ALA A 151 -16.04 0.01 3.95
N THR A 152 -15.05 0.02 4.85
CA THR A 152 -13.89 0.92 4.83
C THR A 152 -12.63 0.10 4.60
N ILE A 153 -11.84 0.46 3.59
CA ILE A 153 -10.48 -0.06 3.40
C ILE A 153 -9.56 0.75 4.31
N ILE A 154 -9.02 0.14 5.36
CA ILE A 154 -7.97 0.69 6.19
C ILE A 154 -6.63 0.31 5.55
N LEU A 155 -5.92 1.31 5.01
CA LEU A 155 -4.54 1.16 4.55
C LEU A 155 -3.63 1.74 5.62
N GLN A 156 -2.77 0.91 6.18
CA GLN A 156 -1.90 1.32 7.29
C GLN A 156 -0.48 0.79 7.18
N GLY A 157 0.46 1.56 7.73
CA GLY A 157 1.87 1.19 7.83
C GLY A 157 2.57 1.95 8.95
N THR A 158 3.44 1.25 9.67
CA THR A 158 4.15 1.77 10.87
C THR A 158 5.42 2.55 10.55
N SER A 159 5.77 2.66 9.27
CA SER A 159 6.80 3.56 8.76
C SER A 159 6.44 4.03 7.35
N TYR A 160 7.17 5.00 6.80
CA TYR A 160 7.01 5.41 5.41
C TYR A 160 7.11 4.23 4.43
N LYS A 161 8.13 3.37 4.59
CA LYS A 161 8.35 2.19 3.73
C LYS A 161 7.21 1.19 3.85
N GLU A 162 6.76 0.93 5.06
CA GLU A 162 5.63 0.02 5.31
C GLU A 162 4.34 0.55 4.70
N LEU A 163 4.11 1.86 4.80
CA LEU A 163 2.94 2.51 4.22
C LEU A 163 2.94 2.46 2.68
N THR A 164 4.10 2.64 2.04
CA THR A 164 4.21 2.48 0.58
C THR A 164 4.07 1.02 0.16
N LEU A 165 4.54 0.04 0.95
CA LEU A 165 4.29 -1.38 0.73
C LEU A 165 2.80 -1.72 0.79
N ALA A 166 2.08 -1.20 1.79
CA ALA A 166 0.63 -1.37 1.90
C ALA A 166 -0.13 -0.71 0.73
N ALA A 167 0.34 0.45 0.25
CA ALA A 167 -0.20 1.10 -0.94
C ALA A 167 0.00 0.28 -2.21
N ASP A 168 1.21 -0.26 -2.41
CA ASP A 168 1.51 -1.15 -3.53
C ASP A 168 0.65 -2.42 -3.45
N LYS A 169 0.47 -3.00 -2.25
CA LYS A 169 -0.47 -4.11 -2.02
C LYS A 169 -1.89 -3.78 -2.44
N LEU A 170 -2.43 -2.61 -2.05
CA LEU A 170 -3.79 -2.20 -2.43
C LEU A 170 -3.93 -2.05 -3.94
N ALA A 171 -2.92 -1.48 -4.61
CA ALA A 171 -2.91 -1.39 -6.08
C ALA A 171 -2.89 -2.78 -6.73
N LEU A 172 -2.07 -3.72 -6.24
CA LEU A 172 -2.05 -5.10 -6.71
C LEU A 172 -3.40 -5.81 -6.51
N VAL A 173 -4.05 -5.59 -5.36
CA VAL A 173 -5.41 -6.08 -5.09
C VAL A 173 -6.39 -5.55 -6.13
N ALA A 174 -6.37 -4.25 -6.42
CA ALA A 174 -7.22 -3.66 -7.46
C ALA A 174 -6.97 -4.29 -8.85
N MET A 175 -5.70 -4.57 -9.16
CA MET A 175 -5.26 -5.16 -10.44
C MET A 175 -5.48 -6.67 -10.59
N LYS A 176 -6.02 -7.33 -9.57
CA LYS A 176 -6.16 -8.81 -9.51
C LYS A 176 -4.81 -9.54 -9.60
N VAL A 177 -3.74 -8.94 -9.08
CA VAL A 177 -2.41 -9.54 -9.00
C VAL A 177 -2.19 -10.03 -7.56
N ASP A 178 -2.24 -11.34 -7.36
CA ASP A 178 -2.08 -11.98 -6.05
C ASP A 178 -0.81 -12.84 -5.94
N ARG A 179 -0.11 -13.05 -7.05
CA ARG A 179 1.16 -13.78 -7.16
C ARG A 179 1.96 -13.30 -8.38
N ILE A 180 3.28 -13.46 -8.33
CA ILE A 180 4.24 -13.31 -9.43
C ILE A 180 5.12 -14.55 -9.49
#